data_AF-A0A7J0G1V0-F1
#
_entry.id   AF-A0A7J0G1V0-F1
#
_cell.length_a   1.000
_cell.length_b   1.000
_cell.length_c   1.000
_cell.angle_alpha   90.00
_cell.angle_beta   90.00
_cell.angle_gamma   90.00
#
_symmetry.space_group_name_H-M   'P 1'
#
loop_
_entity.id
_entity.type
_entity.pdbx_description
1 polymer ?
#
loop_
_entity_poly.entity_id
_entity_poly.type
_entity_poly.pdbx_seq_one_letter_code
_entity_poly.pdbx_strand_id
1 'polypeptide(L)'
;MHASIAGSQESILKEIQAMSASLDKIAAIEVLRHMESLQSTNPNIDPTWKNETPILLAAKNGIKEMVEKILKTFPSAINDTNTEGKNIVLLAVECRQTLVYKLLLEWKVDTGSVFRRVDNEDNSALHLAAKLSNYRPWFVSGAALQIQWENKWFEVCMGTLVAY
;
A
#
# COMPACT_ATOMS: atom_id res chain seq x y z
N MET A 1 -16.97 47.71 18.27
CA MET A 1 -17.84 46.59 17.86
C MET A 1 -17.16 45.76 16.76
N HIS A 2 -16.07 45.04 17.05
CA HIS A 2 -15.37 44.22 16.03
C HIS A 2 -15.06 42.77 16.46
N ALA A 3 -15.38 42.37 17.70
CA ALA A 3 -15.02 41.04 18.23
C ALA A 3 -15.98 39.89 17.84
N SER A 4 -17.11 40.16 17.17
CA SER A 4 -18.14 39.13 16.91
C SER A 4 -18.01 38.41 15.56
N ILE A 5 -17.23 38.96 14.62
CA ILE A 5 -17.13 38.43 13.25
C ILE A 5 -16.02 37.37 13.13
N ALA A 6 -14.94 37.50 13.91
CA ALA A 6 -13.82 36.56 13.89
C ALA A 6 -14.21 35.16 14.40
N GLY A 7 -14.98 35.08 15.50
CA GLY A 7 -15.45 33.80 16.05
C GLY A 7 -16.46 33.07 15.14
N SER A 8 -17.22 33.81 14.34
CA SER A 8 -18.16 33.22 13.35
C SER A 8 -17.40 32.59 12.17
N GLN A 9 -16.37 33.26 11.65
CA GLN A 9 -15.55 32.72 10.55
C GLN A 9 -14.73 31.50 10.99
N GLU A 10 -14.20 31.50 12.21
CA GLU A 10 -13.42 30.37 12.74
C GLU A 10 -14.27 29.12 12.99
N SER A 11 -15.55 29.29 13.39
CA SER A 11 -16.51 28.18 13.53
C SER A 11 -16.85 27.57 12.17
N ILE A 12 -17.03 28.40 11.13
CA ILE A 12 -17.32 27.96 9.77
C ILE A 12 -16.11 27.22 9.18
N LEU A 13 -14.89 27.70 9.42
CA LEU A 13 -13.66 27.03 8.96
C LEU A 13 -13.47 25.66 9.62
N LYS A 14 -13.80 25.51 10.91
CA LYS A 14 -13.78 24.21 11.60
C LYS A 14 -14.82 23.25 11.05
N GLU A 15 -16.01 23.73 10.70
CA GLU A 15 -17.05 22.92 10.04
C GLU A 15 -16.63 22.50 8.63
N ILE A 16 -16.04 23.39 7.83
CA ILE A 16 -15.50 23.07 6.50
C ILE A 16 -14.34 22.05 6.61
N GLN A 17 -13.44 22.21 7.58
CA GLN A 17 -12.37 21.22 7.83
C GLN A 17 -12.94 19.87 8.27
N ALA A 18 -13.91 19.86 9.17
CA ALA A 18 -14.59 18.63 9.62
C ALA A 18 -15.34 17.94 8.47
N MET A 19 -15.97 18.71 7.57
CA MET A 19 -16.59 18.20 6.34
C MET A 19 -15.56 17.70 5.33
N SER A 20 -14.40 18.35 5.19
CA SER A 20 -13.33 17.87 4.30
C SER A 20 -12.72 16.56 4.82
N ALA A 21 -12.54 16.44 6.14
CA ALA A 21 -12.04 15.24 6.80
C ALA A 21 -13.03 14.08 6.73
N SER A 22 -14.34 14.36 6.71
CA SER A 22 -15.37 13.34 6.46
C SER A 22 -15.49 12.99 4.97
N LEU A 23 -15.26 13.93 4.04
CA LEU A 23 -15.15 13.69 2.59
C LEU A 23 -13.99 12.76 2.23
N ASP A 24 -12.83 12.85 2.89
CA ASP A 24 -11.72 11.92 2.68
C ASP A 24 -12.04 10.50 3.19
N LYS A 25 -12.77 10.37 4.31
CA LYS A 25 -13.32 9.08 4.77
C LYS A 25 -14.38 8.55 3.82
N ILE A 26 -15.24 9.41 3.29
CA ILE A 26 -16.27 9.05 2.30
C ILE A 26 -15.60 8.57 1.01
N ALA A 27 -14.59 9.25 0.50
CA ALA A 27 -13.84 8.83 -0.69
C ALA A 27 -13.15 7.47 -0.48
N ALA A 28 -12.59 7.22 0.70
CA ALA A 28 -12.05 5.90 1.07
C ALA A 28 -13.16 4.83 1.15
N ILE A 29 -14.32 5.16 1.73
CA ILE A 29 -15.50 4.28 1.80
C ILE A 29 -16.08 4.00 0.41
N GLU A 30 -16.08 4.97 -0.50
CA GLU A 30 -16.63 4.85 -1.85
C GLU A 30 -15.72 4.00 -2.72
N VAL A 31 -14.39 4.13 -2.56
CA VAL A 31 -13.41 3.24 -3.19
C VAL A 31 -13.47 1.83 -2.60
N LEU A 32 -13.61 1.69 -1.28
CA LEU A 32 -13.84 0.39 -0.63
C LEU A 32 -15.13 -0.26 -1.13
N ARG A 33 -16.22 0.49 -1.26
CA ARG A 33 -17.50 0.02 -1.81
C ARG A 33 -17.38 -0.36 -3.29
N HIS A 34 -16.58 0.37 -4.07
CA HIS A 34 -16.31 0.03 -5.47
C HIS A 34 -15.48 -1.26 -5.58
N MET A 35 -14.48 -1.45 -4.72
CA MET A 35 -13.72 -2.70 -4.60
C MET A 35 -14.58 -3.88 -4.12
N GLU A 36 -15.46 -3.68 -3.14
CA GLU A 36 -16.44 -4.67 -2.67
C GLU A 36 -17.44 -5.03 -3.79
N SER A 37 -17.84 -4.06 -4.62
CA SER A 37 -18.72 -4.31 -5.77
C SER A 37 -18.03 -5.15 -6.87
N LEU A 38 -16.71 -4.99 -7.05
CA LEU A 38 -15.93 -5.85 -7.93
C LEU A 38 -15.74 -7.27 -7.35
N GLN A 39 -15.82 -7.42 -6.02
CA GLN A 39 -15.65 -8.68 -5.28
C GLN A 39 -16.93 -9.53 -5.17
N SER A 40 -18.13 -8.94 -5.23
CA SER A 40 -19.40 -9.67 -5.12
C SER A 40 -19.69 -10.65 -6.27
N THR A 41 -18.85 -10.69 -7.31
CA THR A 41 -19.01 -11.60 -8.45
C THR A 41 -18.17 -12.89 -8.34
N ASN A 42 -17.35 -13.07 -7.30
CA ASN A 42 -16.48 -14.23 -7.17
C ASN A 42 -16.53 -14.86 -5.75
N PRO A 43 -17.19 -16.01 -5.54
CA PRO A 43 -17.38 -16.63 -4.22
C PRO A 43 -16.13 -17.29 -3.62
N ASN A 44 -14.94 -17.11 -4.21
CA ASN A 44 -13.67 -17.75 -3.79
C ASN A 44 -12.69 -16.79 -3.07
N ILE A 45 -13.15 -15.66 -2.55
CA ILE A 45 -12.27 -14.70 -1.88
C ILE A 45 -11.93 -15.22 -0.47
N ASP A 46 -10.67 -15.60 -0.30
CA ASP A 46 -10.03 -16.02 0.95
C ASP A 46 -10.30 -15.01 2.09
N PRO A 47 -10.90 -15.41 3.25
CA PRO A 47 -11.31 -14.51 4.34
C PRO A 47 -10.22 -13.63 4.98
N THR A 48 -8.97 -13.74 4.53
CA THR A 48 -7.80 -12.95 4.96
C THR A 48 -7.92 -11.44 4.69
N TRP A 49 -8.79 -10.98 3.77
CA TRP A 49 -8.97 -9.55 3.44
C TRP A 49 -9.60 -8.71 4.56
N LYS A 50 -10.27 -9.32 5.53
CA LYS A 50 -10.93 -8.58 6.62
C LYS A 50 -9.98 -7.83 7.55
N ASN A 51 -8.68 -8.16 7.51
CA ASN A 51 -7.68 -7.61 8.43
C ASN A 51 -6.55 -6.82 7.73
N GLU A 52 -6.69 -6.48 6.45
CA GLU A 52 -5.72 -5.64 5.73
C GLU A 52 -6.16 -4.16 5.77
N THR A 53 -5.25 -3.27 6.17
CA THR A 53 -5.54 -1.82 6.16
C THR A 53 -5.57 -1.29 4.71
N PRO A 54 -6.25 -0.15 4.45
CA PRO A 54 -6.43 0.36 3.08
C PRO A 54 -5.11 0.56 2.32
N ILE A 55 -4.03 0.93 3.03
CA ILE A 55 -2.70 1.10 2.42
C ILE A 55 -2.08 -0.24 2.00
N LEU A 56 -2.27 -1.29 2.80
CA LEU A 56 -1.78 -2.64 2.51
C LEU A 56 -2.55 -3.23 1.32
N LEU A 57 -3.87 -3.03 1.27
CA LEU A 57 -4.70 -3.43 0.13
C LEU A 57 -4.28 -2.71 -1.16
N ALA A 58 -4.07 -1.40 -1.09
CA ALA A 58 -3.62 -0.61 -2.24
C ALA A 58 -2.25 -1.09 -2.73
N ALA A 59 -1.32 -1.37 -1.82
CA ALA A 59 0.01 -1.86 -2.16
C ALA A 59 0.00 -3.26 -2.75
N LYS A 60 -0.80 -4.18 -2.21
CA LYS A 60 -1.00 -5.54 -2.73
C LYS A 60 -1.54 -5.56 -4.16
N ASN A 61 -2.48 -4.65 -4.45
CA ASN A 61 -3.12 -4.51 -5.76
C ASN A 61 -2.36 -3.58 -6.73
N GLY A 62 -1.26 -2.95 -6.30
CA GLY A 62 -0.46 -2.09 -7.19
C GLY A 62 -1.03 -0.69 -7.45
N ILE A 63 -1.99 -0.22 -6.64
CA ILE A 63 -2.67 1.07 -6.82
C ILE A 63 -1.80 2.19 -6.23
N LYS A 64 -0.79 2.59 -7.00
CA LYS A 64 0.22 3.59 -6.60
C LYS A 64 -0.40 4.89 -6.11
N GLU A 65 -1.39 5.41 -6.81
CA GLU A 65 -2.03 6.72 -6.52
C GLU A 65 -2.70 6.70 -5.14
N MET A 66 -3.27 5.56 -4.75
CA MET A 66 -3.88 5.39 -3.45
C MET A 66 -2.83 5.31 -2.35
N VAL A 67 -1.76 4.55 -2.57
CA VAL A 67 -0.63 4.49 -1.62
C VAL A 67 -0.06 5.90 -1.41
N GLU A 68 0.15 6.65 -2.49
CA GLU A 68 0.65 8.02 -2.42
C GLU A 68 -0.29 8.93 -1.61
N LYS A 69 -1.59 8.89 -1.92
CA LYS A 69 -2.59 9.71 -1.23
C LYS A 69 -2.64 9.36 0.26
N ILE A 70 -2.65 8.08 0.61
CA ILE A 70 -2.69 7.65 2.00
C ILE A 70 -1.42 8.07 2.74
N LEU A 71 -0.23 7.91 2.17
CA LEU A 71 1.01 8.32 2.83
C LEU A 71 1.13 9.84 3.01
N LYS A 72 0.53 10.65 2.12
CA LYS A 72 0.45 12.11 2.28
C LYS A 72 -0.49 12.50 3.43
N THR A 73 -1.65 11.84 3.53
CA THR A 73 -2.68 12.17 4.53
C THR A 73 -2.38 11.55 5.90
N PHE A 74 -1.87 10.32 5.92
CA PHE A 74 -1.59 9.52 7.10
C PHE A 74 -0.20 8.85 7.00
N PRO A 75 0.89 9.60 7.22
CA PRO A 75 2.26 9.06 7.14
C PRO A 75 2.49 7.84 8.04
N SER A 76 1.83 7.79 9.20
CA SER A 76 1.96 6.68 10.16
C SER A 76 1.48 5.33 9.62
N ALA A 77 0.62 5.32 8.59
CA ALA A 77 0.11 4.09 7.97
C ALA A 77 1.20 3.25 7.30
N ILE A 78 2.39 3.82 7.06
CA ILE A 78 3.55 3.07 6.55
C ILE A 78 4.00 1.93 7.46
N ASN A 79 3.68 2.02 8.76
CA ASN A 79 4.04 1.02 9.78
C ASN A 79 2.99 -0.08 9.95
N ASP A 80 1.86 0.01 9.25
CA ASP A 80 0.79 -0.99 9.31
C ASP A 80 1.31 -2.35 8.83
N THR A 81 0.78 -3.40 9.43
CA THR A 81 1.06 -4.80 9.07
C THR A 81 -0.23 -5.59 9.00
N ASN A 82 -0.29 -6.56 8.09
CA ASN A 82 -1.41 -7.51 8.02
C ASN A 82 -1.27 -8.61 9.09
N THR A 83 -2.17 -9.60 9.07
CA THR A 83 -2.15 -10.75 10.00
C THR A 83 -0.92 -11.64 9.89
N GLU A 84 -0.24 -11.62 8.73
CA GLU A 84 1.00 -12.35 8.49
C GLU A 84 2.24 -11.56 8.95
N GLY A 85 2.05 -10.37 9.53
CA GLY A 85 3.15 -9.48 9.91
C GLY A 85 3.77 -8.73 8.73
N LYS A 86 3.21 -8.87 7.52
CA LYS A 86 3.72 -8.22 6.32
C LYS A 86 3.32 -6.75 6.31
N ASN A 87 4.33 -5.89 6.15
CA ASN A 87 4.14 -4.48 5.93
C ASN A 87 3.93 -4.16 4.44
N ILE A 88 3.76 -2.88 4.15
CA ILE A 88 3.55 -2.38 2.79
C ILE A 88 4.66 -2.75 1.79
N VAL A 89 5.92 -2.80 2.25
CA VAL A 89 7.08 -3.14 1.41
C VAL A 89 7.05 -4.64 1.08
N LEU A 90 6.84 -5.48 2.09
CA LEU A 90 6.78 -6.94 1.93
C LEU A 90 5.65 -7.34 0.97
N LEU A 91 4.48 -6.71 1.09
CA LEU A 91 3.35 -6.94 0.17
C LEU A 91 3.64 -6.45 -1.25
N ALA A 92 4.23 -5.27 -1.41
CA ALA A 92 4.61 -4.77 -2.73
C ALA A 92 5.61 -5.72 -3.42
N VAL A 93 6.50 -6.37 -2.65
CA VAL A 93 7.50 -7.30 -3.17
C VAL A 93 6.91 -8.67 -3.51
N GLU A 94 6.13 -9.24 -2.61
CA GLU A 94 5.46 -10.52 -2.82
C GLU A 94 4.50 -10.47 -4.01
N CYS A 95 3.77 -9.36 -4.15
CA CYS A 95 2.84 -9.13 -5.24
C CYS A 95 3.46 -8.43 -6.45
N ARG A 96 4.81 -8.34 -6.55
CA ARG A 96 5.48 -7.86 -7.77
C ARG A 96 5.05 -6.45 -8.23
N GLN A 97 4.64 -5.60 -7.29
CA GLN A 97 4.10 -4.27 -7.56
C GLN A 97 5.22 -3.24 -7.71
N THR A 98 5.89 -3.30 -8.87
CA THR A 98 7.09 -2.50 -9.17
C THR A 98 6.90 -0.99 -8.99
N LEU A 99 5.74 -0.45 -9.36
CA LEU A 99 5.45 0.99 -9.26
C LEU A 99 5.24 1.45 -7.81
N VAL A 100 4.57 0.61 -7.00
CA VAL A 100 4.40 0.87 -5.56
C VAL A 100 5.76 0.78 -4.87
N TYR A 101 6.55 -0.26 -5.16
CA TYR A 101 7.88 -0.41 -4.58
C TYR A 101 8.81 0.77 -4.88
N LYS A 102 8.83 1.24 -6.14
CA LYS A 102 9.57 2.45 -6.53
C LYS A 102 9.11 3.69 -5.77
N LEU A 103 7.79 3.88 -5.64
CA LEU A 103 7.24 4.98 -4.85
C LEU A 103 7.74 4.93 -3.40
N LEU A 104 7.78 3.75 -2.79
CA LEU A 104 8.23 3.59 -1.40
C LEU A 104 9.73 3.87 -1.21
N LEU A 105 10.56 3.57 -2.22
CA LEU A 105 11.98 3.92 -2.22
C LEU A 105 12.21 5.43 -2.35
N GLU A 106 11.40 6.10 -3.17
CA GLU A 106 11.46 7.56 -3.35
C GLU A 106 10.84 8.32 -2.16
N TRP A 107 10.02 7.65 -1.35
CA TRP A 107 9.37 8.22 -0.18
C TRP A 107 10.41 8.50 0.92
N LYS A 108 10.86 9.76 1.01
CA LYS A 108 11.90 10.30 1.92
C LYS A 108 11.53 10.30 3.41
N VAL A 109 10.92 9.23 3.91
CA VAL A 109 10.79 8.98 5.36
C VAL A 109 12.00 8.14 5.78
N ASP A 110 12.37 8.16 7.07
CA ASP A 110 13.37 7.27 7.67
C ASP A 110 12.86 5.80 7.64
N THR A 111 12.70 5.28 6.43
CA THR A 111 12.07 4.01 6.12
C THR A 111 13.01 2.83 6.30
N GLY A 112 14.27 3.07 6.69
CA GLY A 112 15.26 2.02 6.94
C GLY A 112 14.76 0.96 7.94
N SER A 113 13.87 1.34 8.86
CA SER A 113 13.19 0.38 9.74
C SER A 113 12.17 -0.49 9.00
N VAL A 114 11.34 0.09 8.14
CA VAL A 114 10.26 -0.62 7.41
C VAL A 114 10.82 -1.59 6.37
N PHE A 115 11.89 -1.22 5.66
CA PHE A 115 12.53 -2.08 4.65
C PHE A 115 13.27 -3.30 5.26
N ARG A 116 13.69 -3.21 6.53
CA ARG A 116 14.37 -4.31 7.25
C ARG A 116 13.43 -5.25 8.01
N ARG A 117 12.14 -4.92 8.11
CA ARG A 117 11.18 -5.79 8.79
C ARG A 117 11.00 -7.11 8.05
N VAL A 118 10.73 -8.14 8.84
CA VAL A 118 10.37 -9.48 8.38
C VAL A 118 8.92 -9.77 8.73
N ASP A 119 8.32 -10.72 8.03
CA ASP A 119 6.99 -11.24 8.37
C ASP A 119 7.06 -12.20 9.57
N ASN A 120 5.92 -12.80 9.95
CA ASN A 120 5.85 -13.72 11.08
C ASN A 120 6.62 -15.05 10.87
N GLU A 121 7.05 -15.33 9.64
CA GLU A 121 7.87 -16.50 9.26
C GLU A 121 9.35 -16.12 9.10
N ASP A 122 9.76 -14.92 9.55
CA ASP A 122 11.10 -14.36 9.36
C ASP A 122 11.48 -14.17 7.88
N ASN A 123 10.50 -14.07 6.97
CA ASN A 123 10.77 -13.72 5.58
C ASN A 123 11.02 -12.23 5.45
N SER A 124 12.20 -11.88 4.95
CA SER A 124 12.53 -10.53 4.50
C SER A 124 11.92 -10.26 3.13
N ALA A 125 11.96 -8.99 2.70
CA ALA A 125 11.61 -8.63 1.34
C ALA A 125 12.39 -9.45 0.29
N LEU A 126 13.64 -9.80 0.57
CA LEU A 126 14.45 -10.61 -0.34
C LEU A 126 13.99 -12.07 -0.39
N HIS A 127 13.59 -12.65 0.74
CA HIS A 127 12.96 -13.98 0.78
C HIS A 127 11.68 -14.01 -0.07
N LEU A 128 10.82 -12.99 0.05
CA LEU A 128 9.58 -12.87 -0.72
C LEU A 128 9.81 -12.56 -2.21
N ALA A 129 10.90 -11.87 -2.55
CA ALA A 129 11.29 -11.65 -3.95
C ALA A 129 11.74 -12.95 -4.63
N ALA A 130 12.45 -13.82 -3.90
CA ALA A 130 12.88 -15.13 -4.41
C ALA A 130 11.76 -16.18 -4.42
N LYS A 131 10.74 -16.02 -3.57
CA LYS A 131 9.58 -16.93 -3.52
C LYS A 131 8.77 -16.79 -4.80
N LEU A 132 8.44 -17.92 -5.42
CA LEU A 132 7.51 -17.94 -6.54
C LEU A 132 6.10 -17.60 -6.02
N SER A 133 5.67 -16.37 -6.27
CA SER A 133 4.34 -15.91 -5.88
C SER A 133 3.27 -16.53 -6.78
N ASN A 134 2.09 -16.76 -6.21
CA ASN A 134 0.90 -17.12 -7.00
C ASN A 134 0.40 -15.93 -7.86
N TYR A 135 0.87 -14.71 -7.54
CA TYR A 135 0.63 -13.52 -8.33
C TYR A 135 1.54 -13.50 -9.57
N ARG A 136 0.91 -13.62 -10.74
CA ARG A 136 1.60 -13.68 -12.05
C ARG A 136 1.26 -12.44 -12.88
N PRO A 137 1.95 -11.30 -12.69
CA PRO A 137 1.63 -10.05 -13.39
C PRO A 137 2.04 -10.03 -14.87
N TRP A 138 2.80 -11.02 -15.33
CA TRP A 138 3.34 -11.02 -16.68
C TRP A 138 2.29 -11.43 -17.72
N PHE A 139 2.12 -10.60 -18.75
CA PHE A 139 1.31 -10.91 -19.94
C PHE A 139 2.02 -11.86 -20.93
N VAL A 140 3.19 -12.41 -20.56
CA VAL A 140 4.09 -13.11 -21.48
C VAL A 140 3.98 -14.64 -21.37
N SER A 141 3.71 -15.29 -22.50
CA SER A 141 3.63 -16.75 -22.65
C SER A 141 5.01 -17.34 -22.94
N GLY A 142 5.71 -17.80 -21.89
CA GLY A 142 6.93 -18.58 -22.03
C GLY A 142 7.74 -18.69 -20.74
N ALA A 143 8.02 -19.90 -20.27
CA ALA A 143 8.72 -20.15 -19.01
C ALA A 143 10.08 -19.43 -18.90
N ALA A 144 10.83 -19.33 -20.01
CA ALA A 144 12.11 -18.63 -20.03
C ALA A 144 11.97 -17.11 -19.77
N LEU A 145 10.97 -16.46 -20.38
CA LEU A 145 10.73 -15.03 -20.20
C LEU A 145 10.19 -14.72 -18.80
N GLN A 146 9.42 -15.64 -18.22
CA GLN A 146 8.96 -15.56 -16.83
C GLN A 146 10.14 -15.60 -15.86
N ILE A 147 11.04 -16.58 -16.01
CA ILE A 147 12.26 -16.69 -15.18
C ILE A 147 13.15 -15.46 -15.36
N GLN A 148 13.31 -14.94 -16.59
CA GLN A 148 14.09 -13.72 -16.82
C GLN A 148 13.51 -12.52 -16.08
N TRP A 149 12.18 -12.37 -16.10
CA TRP A 149 11.52 -11.28 -15.39
C TRP A 149 11.67 -11.43 -13.87
N GLU A 150 11.44 -12.62 -13.32
CA GLU A 150 11.61 -12.91 -11.89
C GLU A 150 13.05 -12.65 -11.43
N ASN A 151 14.06 -13.05 -12.22
CA ASN A 151 15.46 -12.75 -11.95
C ASN A 151 15.72 -11.24 -11.92
N LYS A 152 15.16 -10.48 -12.87
CA LYS A 152 15.28 -9.01 -12.87
C LYS A 152 14.58 -8.37 -11.69
N TRP A 153 13.44 -8.89 -11.29
CA TRP A 153 12.76 -8.40 -10.09
C TRP A 153 13.60 -8.63 -8.83
N PHE A 154 14.17 -9.82 -8.68
CA PHE A 154 15.03 -10.16 -7.57
C PHE A 154 16.30 -9.27 -7.52
N GLU A 155 16.96 -9.04 -8.66
CA GLU A 155 18.09 -8.12 -8.77
C GLU A 155 17.74 -6.70 -8.30
N VAL A 156 16.56 -6.19 -8.69
CA VAL A 156 16.08 -4.87 -8.28
C VAL A 156 15.93 -4.81 -6.77
N CYS A 157 15.20 -5.76 -6.16
CA CYS A 157 15.02 -5.80 -4.70
C CYS A 157 16.34 -5.95 -3.95
N MET A 158 17.26 -6.77 -4.46
CA MET A 158 18.58 -6.95 -3.85
C MET A 158 19.39 -5.65 -3.88
N GLY A 159 19.49 -4.99 -5.04
CA GLY A 159 20.27 -3.77 -5.20
C GLY A 159 19.77 -2.62 -4.33
N THR A 160 18.45 -2.53 -4.11
CA THR A 160 17.86 -1.47 -3.30
C THR A 160 17.92 -1.76 -1.81
N LEU A 161 17.82 -3.02 -1.37
CA LEU A 161 17.86 -3.38 0.06
C LEU A 161 19.28 -3.40 0.65
N VAL A 162 20.30 -3.68 -0.16
CA VAL A 162 21.71 -3.65 0.27
C VAL A 162 22.23 -2.22 0.47
N ALA A 163 21.54 -1.22 -0.10
CA ALA A 163 21.92 0.18 -0.02
C ALA A 163 21.48 0.90 1.28
N TYR A 164 20.72 0.24 2.16
CA TYR A 164 20.21 0.82 3.42
C TYR A 164 20.73 0.10 4.66
#